data_AF-A0A969VZ12-F1
#
_entry.id   AF-A0A969VZ12-F1
#
_cell.length_a   1.000
_cell.length_b   1.000
_cell.length_c   1.000
_cell.angle_alpha   90.00
_cell.angle_beta   90.00
_cell.angle_gamma   90.00
#
_symmetry.space_group_name_H-M   'P 1'
#
loop_
_entity.id
_entity.type
_entity.pdbx_description
1 polymer ?
#
loop_
_entity_poly.entity_id
_entity_poly.type
_entity_poly.pdbx_seq_one_letter_code
_entity_poly.pdbx_strand_id
1 'polypeptide(L)'
;MRALTVDGVRDEGIAARVGMSGRMIEDMYKIMAIADYEDRFAIPTAHREQNEAGADIRGGCGFTDGNGCSDGESGKTSLFGGKKKSFALPLESF
;
A
#
# COMPACT_ATOMS: atom_id res chain seq x y z
N MET A 1 -24.12 -0.10 21.55
CA MET A 1 -23.12 -0.77 22.42
C MET A 1 -23.40 -0.65 23.90
N ARG A 2 -23.73 0.53 24.46
CA ARG A 2 -24.05 0.66 25.90
C ARG A 2 -25.13 -0.31 26.40
N ALA A 3 -26.27 -0.40 25.72
CA ALA A 3 -27.37 -1.31 26.12
C ALA A 3 -26.91 -2.78 26.20
N LEU A 4 -26.02 -3.20 25.29
CA LEU A 4 -25.46 -4.55 25.27
C LEU A 4 -24.43 -4.76 26.39
N THR A 5 -23.51 -3.81 26.61
CA THR A 5 -22.38 -3.98 27.55
C THR A 5 -22.70 -3.63 29.00
N VAL A 6 -23.65 -2.72 29.24
CA VAL A 6 -24.03 -2.25 30.58
C VAL A 6 -25.34 -2.91 31.03
N ASP A 7 -26.36 -2.84 30.17
CA ASP A 7 -27.72 -3.29 30.53
C ASP A 7 -27.94 -4.78 30.15
N GLY A 8 -27.03 -5.40 29.39
CA GLY A 8 -27.10 -6.80 28.98
C GLY A 8 -28.17 -7.12 27.95
N VAL A 9 -28.79 -6.09 27.35
CA VAL A 9 -29.93 -6.22 26.43
C VAL A 9 -29.53 -5.85 25.01
N ARG A 10 -29.88 -6.72 24.05
CA ARG A 10 -29.69 -6.45 22.62
C ARG A 10 -30.93 -5.75 22.06
N ASP A 11 -30.87 -4.42 22.03
CA ASP A 11 -31.95 -3.57 21.52
C ASP A 11 -31.84 -3.33 20.01
N GLU A 12 -32.54 -4.15 19.22
CA GLU A 12 -32.66 -4.01 17.76
C GLU A 12 -33.48 -2.78 17.33
N GLY A 13 -34.29 -2.21 18.23
CA GLY A 13 -35.10 -1.02 17.94
C GLY A 13 -34.25 0.21 17.66
N ILE A 14 -33.08 0.33 18.32
CA ILE A 14 -32.12 1.39 18.06
C ILE A 14 -31.55 1.27 16.64
N ALA A 15 -31.21 0.06 16.21
CA ALA A 15 -30.71 -0.20 14.86
C ALA A 15 -31.79 0.07 13.81
N ALA A 16 -33.03 -0.38 14.05
CA ALA A 16 -34.16 -0.17 13.15
C ALA A 16 -34.49 1.32 12.95
N ARG A 17 -34.38 2.16 13.98
CA ARG A 17 -34.62 3.62 13.89
C ARG A 17 -33.71 4.32 12.88
N VAL A 18 -32.50 3.82 12.70
CA VAL A 18 -31.52 4.35 11.74
C VAL A 18 -31.45 3.52 10.46
N GLY A 19 -32.38 2.57 10.27
CA GLY A 19 -32.45 1.73 9.08
C GLY A 19 -31.31 0.70 8.97
N MET A 20 -30.66 0.36 10.08
CA MET A 20 -29.57 -0.61 10.12
C MET A 20 -30.00 -1.89 10.86
N SER A 21 -29.23 -2.97 10.68
CA SER A 21 -29.36 -4.17 11.53
C SER A 21 -28.40 -4.10 12.71
N GLY A 22 -28.71 -4.76 13.82
CA GLY A 22 -27.78 -4.89 14.95
C GLY A 22 -26.42 -5.44 14.53
N ARG A 23 -26.38 -6.38 13.56
CA ARG A 23 -25.14 -6.94 13.02
C ARG A 23 -24.27 -5.89 12.32
N MET A 24 -24.87 -5.00 11.54
CA MET A 24 -24.15 -3.90 10.89
C MET A 24 -23.52 -2.96 11.93
N ILE A 25 -24.21 -2.71 13.05
CA ILE A 25 -23.67 -1.89 14.15
C ILE A 25 -22.50 -2.59 14.85
N GLU A 26 -22.57 -3.91 15.02
CA GLU A 26 -21.48 -4.71 15.58
C GLU A 26 -20.24 -4.72 14.66
N ASP A 27 -20.44 -4.89 13.34
CA ASP A 27 -19.37 -4.81 12.34
C ASP A 27 -18.73 -3.41 12.34
N MET A 28 -19.56 -2.36 12.41
CA MET A 28 -19.12 -0.98 12.55
C MET A 28 -18.29 -0.76 13.83
N TYR A 29 -18.72 -1.37 14.95
CA TYR A 29 -17.97 -1.30 16.20
C TYR A 29 -16.60 -1.97 16.09
N LYS A 30 -16.50 -3.12 15.40
CA LYS A 30 -15.21 -3.77 15.13
C LYS A 30 -14.27 -2.85 14.35
N ILE A 31 -14.74 -2.29 13.23
CA ILE A 31 -13.90 -1.47 12.35
C ILE A 31 -13.51 -0.12 12.99
N MET A 32 -14.44 0.53 13.71
CA MET A 32 -14.20 1.89 14.20
C MET A 32 -13.72 1.97 15.65
N ALA A 33 -14.21 1.11 16.53
CA ALA A 33 -13.91 1.20 17.96
C ALA A 33 -12.76 0.28 18.38
N ILE A 34 -12.75 -0.97 17.89
CA ILE A 34 -11.62 -1.88 18.12
C ILE A 34 -10.47 -1.51 17.19
N ALA A 35 -10.77 -1.38 15.89
CA ALA A 35 -9.86 -0.89 14.87
C ALA A 35 -8.52 -1.65 14.87
N ASP A 36 -8.61 -2.97 14.72
CA ASP A 36 -7.44 -3.84 14.57
C ASP A 36 -6.56 -3.40 13.39
N TYR A 37 -5.26 -3.66 13.46
CA TYR A 37 -4.30 -3.08 12.52
C TYR A 37 -4.63 -3.44 11.06
N GLU A 38 -5.01 -4.69 10.83
CA GLU A 38 -5.43 -5.25 9.54
C GLU A 38 -6.75 -4.65 9.02
N ASP A 39 -7.63 -4.21 9.91
CA ASP A 39 -8.92 -3.60 9.55
C ASP A 39 -8.77 -2.09 9.27
N ARG A 40 -7.73 -1.43 9.80
CA ARG A 40 -7.46 -0.01 9.54
C ARG A 40 -6.84 0.25 8.17
N PHE A 41 -6.04 -0.68 7.67
CA PHE A 41 -5.21 -0.46 6.49
C PHE A 41 -5.39 -1.57 5.45
N ALA A 42 -6.23 -1.31 4.45
CA ALA A 42 -6.33 -2.14 3.25
C ALA A 42 -5.40 -1.59 2.14
N ILE A 43 -4.09 -1.73 2.32
CA ILE A 43 -3.08 -1.25 1.35
C ILE A 43 -2.50 -2.45 0.57
N PRO A 44 -2.93 -2.70 -0.68
CA PRO A 44 -2.34 -3.75 -1.51
C PRO A 44 -0.96 -3.35 -2.04
N THR A 45 -0.17 -4.34 -2.44
CA THR A 45 1.11 -4.10 -3.12
C THR A 45 0.87 -3.49 -4.50
N ALA A 46 1.63 -2.46 -4.86
CA ALA A 46 1.51 -1.77 -6.15
C ALA A 46 2.06 -2.57 -7.35
N HIS A 47 2.67 -3.74 -7.11
CA HIS A 47 3.24 -4.61 -8.13
C HIS A 47 4.17 -3.89 -9.13
N ARG A 48 5.10 -3.08 -8.61
CA ARG A 48 6.02 -2.26 -9.43
C ARG A 48 6.84 -3.10 -10.42
N GLU A 49 7.11 -4.35 -10.09
CA GLU A 49 7.82 -5.31 -10.93
C GLU A 49 7.14 -5.60 -12.28
N GLN A 50 5.85 -5.35 -12.42
CA GLN A 50 5.12 -5.60 -13.67
C GLN A 50 5.28 -4.45 -14.67
N ASN A 51 5.48 -3.23 -14.17
CA ASN A 51 5.51 -2.01 -14.99
C ASN A 51 6.91 -1.42 -15.13
N GLU A 52 7.85 -1.83 -14.28
CA GLU A 52 9.21 -1.31 -14.25
C GLU A 52 10.23 -2.45 -14.32
N ALA A 53 11.44 -2.15 -14.82
CA ALA A 53 12.56 -3.09 -14.78
C ALA A 53 13.04 -3.29 -13.34
N GLY A 54 12.34 -4.14 -12.57
CA GLY A 54 12.53 -4.30 -11.13
C GLY A 54 13.94 -4.70 -10.70
N ALA A 55 14.71 -5.39 -11.56
CA ALA A 55 16.12 -5.68 -11.30
C ALA A 55 17.01 -4.44 -11.42
N ASP A 56 16.76 -3.57 -12.41
CA ASP A 56 17.51 -2.32 -12.64
C ASP A 56 17.22 -1.31 -11.51
N ILE A 57 15.95 -1.20 -11.09
CA ILE A 57 15.57 -0.32 -9.97
C ILE A 57 16.13 -0.81 -8.63
N ARG A 58 16.08 -2.12 -8.35
CA ARG A 58 16.67 -2.65 -7.10
C ARG A 58 18.18 -2.47 -7.03
N GLY A 59 18.89 -2.53 -8.15
CA GLY A 59 20.35 -2.40 -8.21
C GLY A 59 20.86 -0.97 -8.40
N GLY A 60 20.07 -0.09 -9.02
CA GLY A 60 20.50 1.26 -9.40
C GLY A 60 19.84 2.41 -8.64
N CYS A 61 18.66 2.19 -8.05
CA CYS A 61 17.92 3.23 -7.33
C CYS A 61 18.47 3.45 -5.91
N GLY A 62 18.80 4.70 -5.57
CA GLY A 62 19.31 5.07 -4.24
C GLY A 62 20.71 5.70 -4.28
N PHE A 63 21.44 5.56 -5.38
CA PHE A 63 22.68 6.29 -5.63
C PHE A 63 22.37 7.60 -6.37
N THR A 64 22.58 8.73 -5.70
CA THR A 64 22.30 10.09 -6.23
C THR A 64 23.39 10.63 -7.15
N ASP A 65 24.48 9.90 -7.34
CA ASP A 65 25.66 10.34 -8.08
C ASP A 65 25.49 10.33 -9.62
N GLY A 66 24.26 10.10 -10.13
CA GLY A 66 23.95 10.10 -11.55
C GLY A 66 22.46 9.82 -11.86
N ASN A 67 22.16 9.50 -13.14
CA ASN A 67 20.81 9.14 -13.62
C ASN A 67 20.43 7.70 -13.23
N GLY A 68 20.51 7.36 -11.94
CA GLY A 68 20.42 5.98 -11.43
C GLY A 68 19.00 5.41 -11.35
N CYS A 69 17.99 6.28 -11.28
CA CYS A 69 16.58 5.87 -11.16
C CYS A 69 15.61 6.77 -11.92
N SER A 70 16.13 7.84 -12.53
CA SER A 70 15.37 8.72 -13.40
C SER A 70 15.53 8.22 -14.83
N ASP A 71 14.44 8.18 -15.60
CA ASP A 71 14.53 7.86 -17.03
C ASP A 71 15.14 9.00 -17.85
N GLY A 72 15.39 10.16 -17.22
CA GLY A 72 15.97 11.33 -17.85
C GLY A 72 15.00 11.91 -18.88
N GLU A 73 14.45 13.09 -18.60
CA GLU A 73 13.52 13.78 -19.52
C GLU A 73 14.20 14.23 -20.85
N SER A 74 15.49 13.98 -21.00
CA SER A 74 16.28 14.27 -22.20
C SER A 74 16.51 12.99 -23.00
N GLY A 75 15.62 12.72 -23.95
CA GLY A 75 15.71 11.55 -24.83
C GLY A 75 17.10 11.38 -25.44
N LYS A 76 17.71 10.19 -25.26
CA LYS A 76 18.94 9.63 -25.88
C LYS A 76 20.20 10.52 -25.92
N THR A 77 20.12 11.80 -25.56
CA THR A 77 21.16 12.82 -25.70
C THR A 77 21.19 13.64 -24.43
N SER A 78 22.16 13.31 -23.56
CA SER A 78 22.49 14.11 -22.39
C SER A 78 23.50 15.18 -22.79
N LEU A 79 23.26 16.44 -22.40
CA LEU A 79 24.23 17.54 -22.57
C LEU A 79 25.59 17.22 -21.95
N PHE A 80 25.62 16.35 -20.94
CA PHE A 80 26.82 15.94 -20.22
C PHE A 80 27.30 14.52 -20.60
N GLY A 81 26.72 13.92 -21.65
CA GLY A 81 27.18 12.63 -22.19
C GLY A 81 27.00 11.42 -21.26
N GLY A 82 26.25 11.55 -20.16
CA GLY A 82 26.02 10.47 -19.20
C GLY A 82 25.09 9.39 -19.78
N LYS A 83 25.57 8.14 -19.85
CA LYS A 83 24.74 6.97 -20.19
C LYS A 83 24.06 6.42 -18.94
N LYS A 84 22.81 5.95 -19.06
CA LYS A 84 22.16 5.14 -18.01
C LYS A 84 23.02 3.89 -17.79
N LYS A 85 23.50 3.67 -16.56
CA LYS A 85 24.20 2.43 -16.20
C LYS A 85 23.14 1.35 -16.00
N SER A 86 22.95 0.49 -16.99
CA SER A 86 22.10 -0.69 -16.84
C SER A 86 22.77 -1.69 -15.91
N PHE A 87 22.05 -2.19 -14.92
CA PHE A 87 22.55 -3.26 -14.06
C PHE A 87 22.82 -4.53 -14.88
N ALA A 88 24.07 -5.01 -14.90
CA ALA A 88 24.45 -6.29 -15.50
C ALA A 88 24.68 -7.31 -14.38
N LEU A 89 23.93 -8.41 -14.39
CA LEU A 89 24.20 -9.54 -13.52
C LEU A 89 25.59 -10.11 -13.85
N PRO A 90 26.46 -10.37 -12.86
CA PRO A 90 27.71 -11.07 -13.12
C PRO A 90 27.37 -12.47 -13.66
N LEU A 91 27.99 -12.85 -14.79
CA LEU A 91 27.78 -14.14 -15.44
C LEU A 91 28.37 -15.32 -14.66
N GLU A 92 29.09 -15.07 -13.55
CA GLU A 92 29.68 -16.10 -12.71
C GLU A 92 29.08 -16.08 -11.31
N SER A 93 27.95 -16.77 -11.17
CA SER A 93 27.53 -17.39 -9.92
C SER A 93 26.58 -18.54 -10.22
N PHE A 94 27.13 -19.60 -10.81
CA PHE A 94 26.65 -20.98 -10.73
C PHE A 94 27.85 -21.89 -10.52
#